data_AF-A0A7C3XA05-F1
#
_entry.id   AF-A0A7C3XA05-F1
#
_cell.length_a   1.000
_cell.length_b   1.000
_cell.length_c   1.000
_cell.angle_alpha   90.00
_cell.angle_beta   90.00
_cell.angle_gamma   90.00
#
_symmetry.space_group_name_H-M   'P 1'
#
loop_
_entity.id
_entity.type
_entity.pdbx_description
1 polymer ?
#
loop_
_entity_poly.entity_id
_entity_poly.type
_entity_poly.pdbx_seq_one_letter_code
_entity_poly.pdbx_strand_id
1 'polypeptide(L)' 'MIHIDDLLRMLVESDASDLHLRVGEPPVMRIHGLLKRVPNMPPLTDRDMYD' A
#
# COMPACT_ATOMS: atom_id res chain seq x y z
N MET A 1 -6.13 4.75 -11.48
CA MET A 1 -4.89 5.32 -10.91
C MET A 1 -5.00 5.13 -9.42
N ILE A 2 -3.95 4.61 -8.78
CA ILE A 2 -3.93 4.51 -7.32
C ILE A 2 -3.49 5.88 -6.80
N HIS A 3 -4.23 6.44 -5.84
CA HIS A 3 -3.84 7.68 -5.17
C HIS A 3 -3.21 7.35 -3.82
N ILE A 4 -2.10 7.99 -3.50
CA ILE A 4 -1.39 7.77 -2.23
C ILE A 4 -2.30 8.07 -1.02
N ASP A 5 -3.19 9.06 -1.13
CA ASP A 5 -4.13 9.43 -0.08
C ASP A 5 -5.10 8.30 0.28
N ASP A 6 -5.51 7.48 -0.70
CA ASP A 6 -6.39 6.33 -0.45
C ASP A 6 -5.63 5.22 0.29
N LEU A 7 -4.37 4.99 -0.06
CA LEU A 7 -3.50 4.04 0.64
C LEU A 7 -3.23 4.49 2.08
N LEU A 8 -2.98 5.79 2.29
CA LEU A 8 -2.76 6.37 3.61
C LEU A 8 -4.03 6.31 4.47
N ARG A 9 -5.21 6.54 3.89
CA ARG A 9 -6.48 6.36 4.60
C ARG A 9 -6.67 4.91 5.03
N MET A 10 -6.45 3.95 4.13
CA MET A 10 -6.52 2.52 4.46
C MET A 10 -5.49 2.11 5.53
N LEU A 11 -4.30 2.72 5.54
CA LEU A 11 -3.27 2.48 6.55
C LEU A 11 -3.81 2.82 7.95
N VAL A 12 -4.41 4.01 8.09
CA VAL A 12 -5.01 4.46 9.36
C VAL A 12 -6.21 3.61 9.75
N GLU A 13 -7.11 3.30 8.80
CA GLU A 13 -8.28 2.46 9.04
C GLU A 13 -7.92 1.03 9.48
N SER A 14 -6.75 0.54 9.07
CA SER A 14 -6.25 -0.80 9.39
C SER A 14 -5.37 -0.87 10.64
N ASP A 15 -5.21 0.24 11.37
CA ASP A 15 -4.26 0.39 12.49
C ASP A 15 -2.84 -0.10 12.14
N ALA A 16 -2.42 0.20 10.91
CA ALA A 16 -1.13 -0.19 10.38
C ALA A 16 -0.06 0.88 10.68
N SER A 17 1.17 0.43 10.95
CA SER A 17 2.28 1.33 11.30
C SER A 17 3.05 1.84 10.09
N ASP A 18 3.18 1.02 9.05
CA ASP A 18 4.03 1.29 7.89
C ASP A 18 3.30 0.96 6.59
N LEU A 19 3.42 1.83 5.59
CA LEU A 19 3.06 1.57 4.19
C LEU A 19 4.33 1.30 3.39
N HIS A 20 4.42 0.15 2.75
CA HIS A 20 5.51 -0.27 1.88
C HIS A 20 5.03 -0.27 0.42
N LEU A 21 5.74 0.49 -0.42
CA LEU A 21 5.48 0.61 -1.86
C LEU A 21 6.71 0.15 -2.65
N ARG A 22 6.51 -0.73 -3.62
CA ARG A 22 7.55 -1.25 -4.49
C ARG A 22 6.98 -1.61 -5.86
N VAL A 23 7.65 -1.21 -6.93
CA VAL A 23 7.27 -1.57 -8.31
C VAL A 23 7.32 -3.09 -8.48
N GLY A 24 6.31 -3.64 -9.13
CA GLY A 24 6.16 -5.08 -9.38
C GLY A 24 5.55 -5.86 -8.21
N GLU A 25 5.21 -5.21 -7.10
CA GLU A 25 4.51 -5.82 -5.96
C GLU A 25 3.25 -5.02 -5.60
N PRO A 26 2.19 -5.66 -5.09
CA PRO A 26 1.07 -4.94 -4.49
C PRO A 26 1.54 -4.11 -3.29
N PRO A 27 0.84 -3.01 -2.93
CA PRO A 27 1.11 -2.31 -1.68
C PRO A 27 1.08 -3.27 -0.48
N VAL A 28 1.99 -3.06 0.47
CA VAL A 28 2.07 -3.87 1.68
C VAL A 28 1.94 -2.95 2.89
N MET A 29 1.17 -3.36 3.89
CA MET A 29 1.03 -2.67 5.16
C MET A 29 1.57 -3.52 6.30
N ARG A 30 2.22 -2.90 7.28
CA ARG A 30 2.55 -3.55 8.54
C ARG A 30 1.42 -3.38 9.54
N ILE A 31 0.67 -4.44 9.81
CA ILE A 31 -0.46 -4.46 10.74
C ILE A 31 -0.08 -5.31 11.95
N HIS A 32 -0.01 -4.68 13.13
CA HIS A 32 0.44 -5.30 14.38
C HIS A 32 1.74 -6.12 14.23
N GLY A 33 2.73 -5.53 13.54
CA GLY A 33 4.04 -6.15 13.31
C GLY A 33 4.12 -7.08 12.09
N LEU A 34 2.99 -7.49 11.52
CA LEU A 34 2.93 -8.42 10.38
C LEU A 34 2.78 -7.69 9.05
N LEU A 35 3.58 -8.09 8.05
CA LEU A 35 3.44 -7.58 6.69
C LEU A 35 2.29 -8.26 5.97
N LYS A 36 1.31 -7.47 5.49
CA LYS A 36 0.15 -7.94 4.74
C LYS A 36 0.03 -7.15 3.44
N ARG A 37 -0.16 -7.86 2.32
CA ARG A 37 -0.51 -7.22 1.05
C ARG A 37 -1.91 -6.61 1.17
N VAL A 38 -2.10 -5.42 0.60
CA VAL A 38 -3.42 -4.80 0.51
C VAL A 38 -4.30 -5.68 -0.40
N PRO A 39 -5.45 -6.17 0.08
CA PRO A 39 -6.30 -7.07 -0.70
C PRO A 39 -6.77 -6.43 -2.01
N ASN A 40 -6.86 -7.25 -3.06
CA ASN A 40 -7.42 -6.86 -4.36
C ASN A 40 -6.70 -5.70 -5.08
N MET A 41 -5.50 -5.31 -4.64
CA MET A 41 -4.68 -4.36 -5.37
C MET A 41 -3.68 -5.08 -6.30
N PRO A 42 -3.56 -4.65 -7.56
CA PRO A 42 -2.57 -5.19 -8.48
C PRO A 42 -1.15 -4.77 -8.06
N PRO A 43 -0.12 -5.40 -8.62
CA PRO A 43 1.25 -4.90 -8.53
C PRO A 43 1.35 -3.44 -8.99
N LEU A 44 2.10 -2.63 -8.23
CA LEU A 44 2.37 -1.25 -8.58
C LEU A 44 3.24 -1.18 -9.83
N THR A 45 2.93 -0.23 -10.70
CA THR A 45 3.72 0.11 -11.88
C THR A 45 4.67 1.27 -11.58
N ASP A 46 5.62 1.55 -12.46
CA ASP A 46 6.47 2.73 -12.33
C ASP A 46 5.65 4.03 -12.28
N ARG A 47 4.54 4.10 -13.04
CA ARG A 47 3.68 5.29 -13.08
C ARG A 47 3.08 5.60 -11.71
N ASP A 48 2.70 4.58 -10.94
CA ASP A 48 2.09 4.75 -9.62
C ASP A 48 3.06 5.34 -8.56
N MET A 49 4.36 5.48 -8.88
CA MET A 49 5.36 6.04 -7.97
C MET A 49 5.68 7.52 -8.22
N TYR A 50 5.35 8.04 -9.40
CA TYR A 50 5.72 9.40 -9.83
C TYR A 50 4.51 10.34 -9.95
N ASP A 51 3.29 9.80 -9.98
CA ASP A 51 2.03 10.55 -9.91
C ASP A 51 1.67 10.91 -8.45
#